data_AF-A0A316DSF4-F1
#
_entry.id   AF-A0A316DSF4-F1
#
_cell.length_a   1.000
_cell.length_b   1.000
_cell.length_c   1.000
_cell.angle_alpha   90.00
_cell.angle_beta   90.00
_cell.angle_gamma   90.00
#
_symmetry.space_group_name_H-M   'P 1'
#
loop_
_entity.id
_entity.type
_entity.pdbx_description
1 polymer ?
#
loop_
_entity_poly.entity_id
_entity_poly.type
_entity_poly.pdbx_seq_one_letter_code
_entity_poly.pdbx_strand_id
1 'polypeptide(L)' 'MRQPKTKTYAILMNGVERFQIEAIGQFTAIHKALDDPRFHAFRKQQPNVCFMVTAVEVPSATGEVAT' A
#
# COMPACT_ATOMS: atom_id res chain seq x y z
N MET A 1 8.45 -3.62 26.40
CA MET A 1 7.50 -3.17 25.36
C MET A 1 7.94 -3.74 24.02
N ARG A 2 7.08 -4.46 23.27
CA ARG A 2 7.44 -4.98 21.94
C ARG A 2 7.35 -3.83 20.93
N GLN A 3 8.42 -3.55 20.19
CA GLN A 3 8.40 -2.58 19.10
C GLN A 3 7.44 -3.09 18.00
N PRO A 4 6.58 -2.22 17.42
CA PRO A 4 5.67 -2.63 16.36
C PRO A 4 6.50 -3.01 15.12
N LYS A 5 6.36 -4.26 14.66
CA LYS A 5 7.02 -4.75 13.45
C LYS A 5 6.30 -4.21 12.22
N THR A 6 7.05 -3.66 11.28
CA THR A 6 6.54 -3.27 9.96
C THR A 6 6.30 -4.51 9.11
N LYS A 7 5.31 -4.41 8.22
CA LYS A 7 4.97 -5.39 7.20
C LYS A 7 4.73 -4.68 5.87
N THR A 8 4.81 -5.42 4.77
CA THR A 8 4.55 -4.91 3.43
C THR A 8 3.06 -5.00 3.11
N TYR A 9 2.48 -3.91 2.61
CA TYR A 9 1.10 -3.84 2.16
C TYR A 9 1.04 -3.42 0.70
N ALA A 10 0.30 -4.18 -0.11
CA ALA A 10 -0.13 -3.75 -1.43
C ALA A 10 -1.26 -2.73 -1.28
N ILE A 11 -1.13 -1.60 -1.95
CA ILE A 11 -2.15 -0.56 -2.05
C ILE A 11 -2.92 -0.76 -3.35
N LEU A 12 -4.20 -1.05 -3.21
CA LEU A 12 -5.14 -1.23 -4.30
C LEU A 12 -5.97 0.04 -4.46
N MET A 13 -6.15 0.47 -5.70
CA MET A 13 -7.06 1.55 -6.07
C MET A 13 -8.14 0.98 -6.97
N ASN A 14 -9.38 0.98 -6.49
CA ASN A 14 -10.51 0.32 -7.15
C ASN A 14 -10.24 -1.16 -7.46
N GLY A 15 -9.64 -1.87 -6.49
CA GLY A 15 -9.33 -3.29 -6.60
C GLY A 15 -8.10 -3.65 -7.44
N VAL A 16 -7.40 -2.66 -8.01
CA VAL A 16 -6.17 -2.89 -8.79
C VAL A 16 -4.95 -2.48 -7.97
N GLU A 17 -3.99 -3.39 -7.77
CA GLU A 17 -2.72 -3.08 -7.12
C GLU A 17 -1.96 -2.00 -7.90
N ARG A 18 -1.49 -0.97 -7.19
CA ARG A 18 -0.73 0.14 -7.78
C ARG A 18 0.71 0.18 -7.29
N PHE A 19 0.90 -0.03 -5.99
CA PHE A 19 2.22 0.00 -5.38
C PHE A 19 2.19 -0.62 -3.97
N GLN A 20 3.36 -0.85 -3.40
CA GLN A 20 3.52 -1.40 -2.06
C GLN A 20 4.12 -0.36 -1.09
N ILE A 21 3.76 -0.47 0.19
CA ILE A 21 4.25 0.38 1.30
C ILE A 21 4.50 -0.48 2.54
N GLU A 22 5.56 -0.14 3.29
CA GLU A 22 5.79 -0.70 4.62
C GLU A 22 5.05 0.08 5.72
N ALA A 23 4.29 -0.63 6.54
CA ALA A 23 3.53 -0.05 7.64
C ALA A 23 3.38 -1.03 8.80
N ILE A 24 2.99 -0.53 9.96
CA ILE A 24 2.72 -1.36 11.15
C ILE A 24 1.31 -2.00 11.11
N GLY A 25 0.47 -1.60 10.15
CA GLY A 25 -0.92 -2.02 10.03
C GLY A 25 -1.58 -1.47 8.77
N GLN A 26 -2.71 -2.05 8.36
CA GLN A 26 -3.47 -1.64 7.17
C GLN A 26 -3.90 -0.17 7.23
N PHE A 27 -4.40 0.28 8.38
CA PHE A 27 -4.82 1.67 8.58
C PHE A 27 -3.67 2.64 8.33
N THR A 28 -2.49 2.37 8.91
CA THR A 28 -1.29 3.17 8.70
C THR A 28 -0.82 3.09 7.24
N ALA A 29 -0.94 1.94 6.59
CA ALA A 29 -0.60 1.78 5.17
C ALA A 29 -1.48 2.67 4.27
N ILE A 30 -2.80 2.71 4.52
CA ILE A 30 -3.73 3.57 3.78
C ILE A 30 -3.38 5.05 3.99
N HIS A 31 -3.16 5.49 5.23
CA HIS A 31 -2.75 6.88 5.50
C HIS A 31 -1.46 7.25 4.76
N LYS A 32 -0.42 6.41 4.87
CA LYS A 32 0.83 6.61 4.13
C LYS A 32 0.62 6.65 2.62
N ALA A 33 -0.29 5.83 2.09
CA ALA A 33 -0.59 5.81 0.67
C ALA A 33 -1.29 7.07 0.19
N LEU A 34 -2.16 7.67 1.00
CA LEU A 34 -2.85 8.93 0.65
C LEU A 34 -1.90 10.12 0.57
N ASP A 35 -0.81 10.08 1.33
CA ASP A 35 0.27 11.08 1.32
C ASP A 35 1.40 10.74 0.30
N ASP A 36 1.31 9.60 -0.40
CA ASP A 36 2.34 9.14 -1.33
C ASP A 36 2.27 9.91 -2.67
N PRO A 37 3.41 10.43 -3.20
CA PRO A 37 3.44 11.10 -4.49
C PRO A 37 2.84 10.29 -5.65
N ARG A 38 2.95 8.95 -5.61
CA ARG A 38 2.37 8.04 -6.62
C ARG A 38 0.85 8.09 -6.63
N PHE A 39 0.23 8.19 -5.45
CA PHE A 39 -1.21 8.36 -5.31
C PHE A 39 -1.68 9.70 -5.87
N HIS A 40 -0.96 10.79 -5.54
CA HIS A 40 -1.28 12.12 -6.08
C HIS A 40 -1.12 12.21 -7.60
N ALA A 41 -0.08 11.58 -8.17
CA ALA A 41 0.10 11.50 -9.61
C ALA A 41 -1.08 10.78 -10.27
N PHE A 42 -1.55 9.66 -9.69
CA PHE A 42 -2.70 8.93 -10.20
C PHE A 42 -4.00 9.73 -10.11
N ARG A 43 -4.26 10.40 -8.97
CA ARG A 43 -5.43 11.27 -8.80
C ARG A 43 -5.46 12.41 -9.82
N LYS A 44 -4.30 12.99 -10.19
CA LYS A 44 -4.22 14.03 -11.22
C LYS A 44 -4.62 13.51 -12.61
N GLN A 45 -4.31 12.25 -12.93
CA GLN A 45 -4.69 11.64 -14.21
C GLN A 45 -6.19 11.37 -14.30
N GLN A 46 -6.88 11.23 -13.16
CA GLN A 46 -8.28 10.84 -13.08
C GLN A 46 -9.03 11.68 -12.03
N PRO A 47 -9.23 12.99 -12.27
CA PRO A 47 -9.74 13.93 -11.27
C PRO A 47 -11.21 13.69 -10.89
N ASN A 48 -11.99 13.02 -11.74
CA ASN A 48 -13.43 12.81 -11.55
C ASN A 48 -13.78 11.40 -11.03
N VAL A 49 -12.78 10.60 -10.65
CA VAL A 49 -12.98 9.23 -10.18
C VAL A 49 -12.90 9.20 -8.66
N CYS A 50 -13.88 8.57 -8.02
CA CYS A 50 -13.79 8.19 -6.62
C CYS A 50 -12.92 6.94 -6.51
N PHE A 51 -11.89 6.99 -5.67
CA PHE A 51 -11.02 5.85 -5.42
C PHE A 51 -11.38 5.19 -4.10
N MET A 52 -11.72 3.90 -4.18
CA MET A 52 -11.67 3.03 -3.02
C MET A 52 -10.22 2.58 -2.85
N VAL A 53 -9.57 3.10 -1.81
CA VAL A 53 -8.19 2.74 -1.44
C VAL A 53 -8.24 1.61 -0.42
N THR A 54 -7.56 0.50 -0.72
CA THR A 54 -7.49 -0.67 0.16
C THR A 54 -6.05 -1.07 0.36
N ALA A 55 -5.70 -1.49 1.57
CA ALA A 55 -4.38 -2.05 1.87
C ALA A 55 -4.52 -3.53 2.22
N VAL A 56 -3.78 -4.39 1.52
CA VAL A 56 -3.74 -5.84 1.75
C VAL A 56 -2.32 -6.21 2.15
N GLU A 57 -2.18 -6.93 3.25
CA GLU A 57 -0.88 -7.46 3.68
C GLU A 57 -0.40 -8.47 2.65
N VAL A 58 0.82 -8.29 2.15
CA VAL A 58 1.46 -9.22 1.22
C VAL A 58 2.71 -9.79 1.84
N PRO A 59 3.11 -11.03 1.49
CA PRO A 59 4.41 -11.54 1.89
C PRO A 59 5.47 -10.55 1.43
N SER A 60 6.30 -10.06 2.35
CA SER A 60 7.46 -9.26 1.98
C SER A 60 8.25 -10.07 0.95
N ALA A 61 8.50 -9.48 -0.22
CA ALA A 61 9.26 -10.09 -1.30
C ALA A 61 10.73 -10.22 -0.88
N THR A 62 10.98 -11.11 0.06
CA THR A 62 12.26 -11.71 0.37
C THR A 62 12.22 -13.01 -0.41
N GLY A 63 12.96 -13.05 -1.52
CA GLY A 63 13.10 -14.25 -2.34
C GLY A 63 13.69 -15.37 -1.50
N GLU A 64 12.83 -16.20 -0.91
CA GLU A 64 13.20 -17.54 -0.46
C GLU A 64 12.95 -18.47 -1.64
N VAL A 65 13.90 -18.48 -2.56
CA VAL A 65 14.02 -19.57 -3.53
C VAL A 65 14.43 -20.79 -2.73
N ALA A 66 13.46 -21.64 -2.41
CA ALA A 66 13.74 -23.00 -1.95
C ALA A 66 14.52 -23.69 -3.06
N THR A 67 15.80 -23.99 -2.77
CA THR A 67 16.62 -24.93 -3.53
C THR A 67 16.92 -26.12 -2.64
#